data_AF-A0A3E1NGC5-F1
#
_entry.id   AF-A0A3E1NGC5-F1
#
_cell.length_a   1.000
_cell.length_b   1.000
_cell.length_c   1.000
_cell.angle_alpha   90.00
_cell.angle_beta   90.00
_cell.angle_gamma   90.00
#
_symmetry.space_group_name_H-M   'P 1'
#
loop_
_entity.id
_entity.type
_entity.pdbx_description
1 polymer ?
#
loop_
_entity_poly.entity_id
_entity_poly.type
_entity_poly.pdbx_seq_one_letter_code
_entity_poly.pdbx_strand_id
1 'polypeptide(L)'
;MTADQFKAMLLAGNQPAGNFGVNSRYYRIPTSAYTDAQGNTVAYVQRRFITAPAPNPQPQLYAVKQGDRLDNVAAGYTGDPEQFWQIADLNTTMHPEELTTTPGANIRIS
;
A
#
# COMPACT_ATOMS: atom_id res chain seq x y z
N MET A 1 8.63 10.93 -28.43
CA MET A 1 7.36 10.39 -27.90
C MET A 1 6.69 11.50 -27.12
N THR A 2 5.41 11.76 -27.37
CA THR A 2 4.64 12.75 -26.60
C THR A 2 4.21 12.17 -25.24
N ALA A 3 3.84 13.03 -24.29
CA ALA A 3 3.30 12.60 -22.99
C ALA A 3 2.10 11.63 -23.14
N ASP A 4 1.25 11.90 -24.13
CA ASP A 4 0.10 11.05 -24.45
C ASP A 4 0.51 9.70 -25.02
N GLN A 5 1.57 9.63 -25.84
CA GLN A 5 2.09 8.36 -26.36
C GLN A 5 2.70 7.50 -25.25
N PHE A 6 3.42 8.09 -24.30
CA PHE A 6 3.99 7.37 -23.17
C PHE A 6 2.90 6.90 -22.19
N LYS A 7 1.93 7.76 -21.90
CA LYS A 7 0.73 7.40 -21.12
C LYS A 7 -0.06 6.28 -21.80
N ALA A 8 -0.22 6.35 -23.12
CA ALA A 8 -0.85 5.30 -23.91
C ALA A 8 -0.05 3.99 -23.88
N MET A 9 1.29 4.01 -23.94
CA MET A 9 2.12 2.80 -23.83
C MET A 9 2.04 2.16 -22.44
N LEU A 10 2.04 2.98 -21.39
CA LEU A 10 1.86 2.52 -20.02
C LEU A 10 0.47 1.88 -19.79
N LEU A 11 -0.57 2.36 -20.48
CA LEU A 11 -1.92 1.83 -20.43
C LEU A 11 -2.17 0.68 -21.42
N ALA A 12 -1.46 0.66 -22.55
CA ALA A 12 -1.54 -0.37 -23.61
C ALA A 12 -0.79 -1.65 -23.23
N GLY A 13 0.05 -1.61 -22.20
CA GLY A 13 0.35 -2.77 -21.36
C GLY A 13 -0.92 -3.23 -20.64
N ASN A 14 -1.83 -3.85 -21.40
CA ASN A 14 -3.16 -4.30 -21.03
C ASN A 14 -3.23 -4.96 -19.64
N GLN A 15 -3.74 -4.26 -18.61
CA GLN A 15 -4.77 -4.71 -17.67
C GLN A 15 -5.34 -3.51 -16.84
N PRO A 16 -6.65 -3.49 -16.50
CA PRO A 16 -7.27 -2.50 -15.59
C PRO A 16 -6.92 -2.70 -14.10
N ALA A 17 -5.80 -3.37 -13.82
CA ALA A 17 -5.13 -3.50 -12.53
C ALA A 17 -3.63 -3.41 -12.84
N GLY A 18 -2.92 -2.55 -12.11
CA GLY A 18 -1.60 -2.03 -12.49
C GLY A 18 -0.48 -3.07 -12.55
N ASN A 19 0.73 -2.63 -12.89
CA ASN A 19 1.99 -3.39 -12.99
C ASN A 19 2.45 -4.10 -11.69
N PHE A 20 1.55 -4.36 -10.75
CA PHE A 20 1.82 -4.86 -9.42
C PHE A 20 1.11 -6.20 -9.20
N GLY A 21 1.70 -7.07 -8.37
CA GLY A 21 1.07 -8.33 -7.96
C GLY A 21 -0.26 -8.09 -7.22
N VAL A 22 -1.14 -9.11 -7.22
CA VAL A 22 -2.49 -9.04 -6.61
C VAL A 22 -2.49 -8.73 -5.11
N ASN A 23 -1.40 -9.06 -4.42
CA ASN A 23 -1.18 -8.82 -3.00
C ASN A 23 -0.52 -7.47 -2.71
N SER A 24 -0.16 -6.69 -3.74
CA SER A 24 0.47 -5.39 -3.58
C SER A 24 -0.52 -4.32 -3.13
N ARG A 25 -0.04 -3.42 -2.25
CA ARG A 25 -0.70 -2.18 -1.85
C ARG A 25 -1.18 -1.32 -3.04
N TYR A 26 -0.53 -1.46 -4.20
CA TYR A 26 -0.78 -0.67 -5.40
C TYR A 26 -1.51 -1.40 -6.53
N TYR A 27 -1.95 -2.65 -6.32
CA TYR A 27 -2.57 -3.50 -7.35
C TYR A 27 -3.68 -2.81 -8.15
N ARG A 28 -4.55 -2.05 -7.48
CA ARG A 28 -5.70 -1.36 -8.10
C ARG A 28 -5.47 0.12 -8.39
N ILE A 29 -4.24 0.61 -8.23
CA ILE A 29 -3.94 2.03 -8.39
C ILE A 29 -3.40 2.29 -9.79
N PRO A 30 -4.03 3.17 -10.58
CA PRO A 30 -3.53 3.48 -11.92
C PRO A 30 -2.13 4.09 -11.86
N THR A 31 -1.32 3.81 -12.88
CA THR A 31 -0.08 4.54 -13.12
C THR A 31 -0.36 5.70 -14.09
N SER A 32 0.32 6.82 -13.92
CA SER A 32 0.24 8.00 -14.79
C SER A 32 1.64 8.50 -15.12
N ALA A 33 1.73 9.47 -16.03
CA ALA A 33 3.00 10.03 -16.45
C ALA A 33 2.97 11.55 -16.35
N TYR A 34 4.11 12.12 -15.98
CA TYR A 34 4.35 13.56 -15.96
C TYR A 34 5.56 13.87 -16.85
N THR A 35 5.42 14.84 -17.75
CA THR A 35 6.51 15.33 -18.58
C THR A 35 6.95 16.69 -18.07
N ASP A 36 8.23 16.83 -17.73
CA ASP A 36 8.79 18.09 -17.26
C ASP A 36 9.07 19.08 -18.41
N ALA A 37 9.51 20.28 -18.07
CA ALA A 37 9.83 21.33 -19.04
C ALA A 37 11.03 21.00 -19.94
N GLN A 38 11.87 20.03 -19.57
CA GLN A 38 12.99 19.54 -20.39
C GLN A 38 12.57 18.38 -21.31
N GLY A 39 11.32 17.92 -21.22
CA GLY A 39 10.79 16.80 -22.01
C GLY A 39 11.05 15.43 -21.40
N ASN A 40 11.57 15.33 -20.16
CA ASN A 40 11.72 14.05 -19.49
C ASN A 40 10.36 13.56 -19.01
N THR A 41 10.04 12.29 -19.29
CA THR A 41 8.77 11.69 -18.84
C THR A 41 9.01 10.73 -17.67
N VAL A 42 8.29 10.94 -16.58
CA VAL A 42 8.35 10.12 -15.36
C VAL A 42 7.01 9.43 -15.13
N ALA A 43 7.02 8.10 -15.04
CA ALA A 43 5.86 7.32 -14.61
C ALA A 43 5.73 7.35 -13.08
N TYR A 44 4.50 7.45 -12.58
CA TYR A 44 4.21 7.44 -11.15
C TYR A 44 2.88 6.74 -10.87
N VAL A 45 2.77 6.11 -9.70
CA VAL A 45 1.50 5.54 -9.20
C VAL A 45 0.63 6.69 -8.71
N GLN A 46 -0.64 6.71 -9.12
CA GLN A 46 -1.57 7.74 -8.66
C GLN A 46 -1.75 7.71 -7.14
N ARG A 47 -2.26 8.82 -6.58
CA ARG A 47 -2.44 8.95 -5.14
C ARG A 47 -3.44 7.91 -4.64
N ARG A 48 -3.02 7.14 -3.64
CA ARG A 48 -3.88 6.24 -2.88
C ARG A 48 -4.47 6.96 -1.69
N PHE A 49 -5.77 6.78 -1.45
CA PHE A 49 -6.44 7.27 -0.25
C PHE A 49 -6.65 6.11 0.73
N ILE A 50 -6.33 6.34 2.00
CA ILE A 50 -6.67 5.41 3.09
C ILE A 50 -8.04 5.83 3.60
N THR A 51 -9.05 5.01 3.33
CA THR A 51 -10.40 5.23 3.85
C THR A 51 -10.47 4.80 5.31
N ALA A 52 -11.32 5.45 6.11
CA ALA A 52 -11.60 4.97 7.45
C ALA A 52 -12.11 3.52 7.39
N PRO A 53 -11.57 2.60 8.20
CA PRO A 53 -12.04 1.22 8.23
C PRO A 53 -13.48 1.17 8.72
N ALA A 54 -14.23 0.18 8.26
CA ALA A 54 -15.59 -0.06 8.77
C ALA A 54 -15.56 -0.26 10.29
N PRO A 55 -16.61 0.17 11.03
CA PRO A 55 -16.68 -0.11 12.46
C PRO A 55 -16.62 -1.61 12.74
N ASN A 56 -15.61 -2.04 13.49
CA ASN A 56 -15.51 -3.39 14.03
C ASN A 56 -15.67 -3.31 15.55
N PRO A 57 -16.79 -3.77 16.14
CA PRO A 57 -17.02 -3.68 17.59
C PRO A 57 -16.12 -4.62 18.39
N GLN A 58 -15.50 -5.62 17.75
CA GLN A 58 -14.60 -6.59 18.39
C GLN A 58 -13.34 -6.77 17.53
N PRO A 59 -12.48 -5.74 17.43
CA PRO A 59 -11.25 -5.85 16.67
C PRO A 59 -10.29 -6.80 17.39
N GLN A 60 -9.59 -7.64 16.63
CA GLN A 60 -8.46 -8.35 17.19
C GLN A 60 -7.28 -7.39 17.32
N LEU A 61 -6.68 -7.36 18.50
CA LEU A 61 -5.55 -6.50 18.82
C LEU A 61 -4.26 -7.32 18.95
N TYR A 62 -3.16 -6.70 18.51
CA TYR A 62 -1.82 -7.20 18.70
C TYR A 62 -1.02 -6.24 19.55
N ALA A 63 -0.44 -6.73 20.65
CA ALA A 63 0.50 -6.00 21.46
C ALA A 63 1.90 -6.11 20.84
N VAL A 64 2.42 -4.98 20.36
CA VAL A 64 3.73 -4.86 19.72
C VAL A 64 4.83 -5.30 20.70
N LYS A 65 5.80 -6.05 20.20
CA LYS A 65 6.97 -6.51 20.92
C LYS A 65 8.21 -5.80 20.41
N GLN A 66 9.24 -5.75 21.24
CA GLN A 66 10.53 -5.22 20.83
C GLN A 66 11.09 -6.05 19.66
N GLY A 67 11.51 -5.36 18.60
CA GLY A 67 12.07 -5.99 17.40
C GLY A 67 11.02 -6.45 16.39
N ASP A 68 9.73 -6.23 16.64
CA ASP A 68 8.70 -6.52 15.66
C ASP A 68 8.87 -5.70 14.38
N ARG A 69 8.65 -6.39 13.27
CA ARG A 69 8.47 -5.78 11.96
C ARG A 69 7.08 -6.11 11.47
N LEU A 70 6.39 -5.13 10.87
CA LEU A 70 4.99 -5.29 10.49
C LEU A 70 4.78 -6.38 9.43
N ASP A 71 5.74 -6.64 8.56
CA ASP A 71 5.71 -7.75 7.60
C ASP A 71 5.71 -9.12 8.30
N ASN A 72 6.51 -9.30 9.36
CA ASN A 72 6.49 -10.53 10.15
C ASN A 72 5.17 -10.72 10.91
N VAL A 73 4.64 -9.61 11.46
CA VAL A 73 3.31 -9.59 12.09
C VAL A 73 2.26 -10.01 11.05
N ALA A 74 2.29 -9.42 9.85
CA ALA A 74 1.38 -9.75 8.76
C ALA A 74 1.48 -11.21 8.30
N ALA A 75 2.70 -11.77 8.19
CA ALA A 75 2.89 -13.18 7.87
C ALA A 75 2.21 -14.09 8.91
N GLY A 76 2.26 -13.74 10.20
CA GLY A 76 1.61 -14.49 11.27
C GLY A 76 0.08 -14.47 11.25
N TYR A 77 -0.53 -13.41 10.71
CA TYR A 77 -1.99 -13.23 10.74
C TYR A 77 -2.68 -13.46 9.39
N THR A 78 -2.05 -13.04 8.29
CA THR A 78 -2.60 -13.14 6.93
C THR A 78 -1.99 -14.29 6.13
N GLY A 79 -0.87 -14.86 6.61
CA GLY A 79 -0.08 -15.85 5.87
C GLY A 79 0.81 -15.25 4.78
N ASP A 80 0.76 -13.93 4.54
CA ASP A 80 1.56 -13.24 3.52
C ASP A 80 2.22 -11.97 4.11
N PRO A 81 3.55 -11.91 4.23
CA PRO A 81 4.24 -10.72 4.71
C PRO A 81 4.02 -9.49 3.82
N GLU A 82 3.75 -9.65 2.52
CA GLU A 82 3.53 -8.55 1.59
C GLU A 82 2.18 -7.84 1.84
N GLN A 83 1.26 -8.46 2.60
CA GLN A 83 -0.02 -7.89 2.97
C GLN A 83 0.01 -7.00 4.23
N PHE A 84 1.20 -6.62 4.74
CA PHE A 84 1.33 -5.71 5.89
C PHE A 84 0.55 -4.39 5.74
N TRP A 85 0.34 -3.94 4.50
CA TRP A 85 -0.36 -2.68 4.21
C TRP A 85 -1.84 -2.73 4.62
N GLN A 86 -2.45 -3.91 4.71
CA GLN A 86 -3.83 -4.06 5.20
C GLN A 86 -3.90 -3.73 6.69
N ILE A 87 -2.92 -4.19 7.48
CA ILE A 87 -2.81 -3.82 8.89
C ILE A 87 -2.60 -2.31 9.03
N ALA A 88 -1.79 -1.70 8.17
CA ALA A 88 -1.62 -0.25 8.15
C ALA A 88 -2.94 0.50 7.87
N ASP A 89 -3.74 0.04 6.91
CA ASP A 89 -5.04 0.64 6.59
C ASP A 89 -6.06 0.49 7.75
N LEU A 90 -6.10 -0.68 8.40
CA LEU A 90 -6.96 -0.93 9.57
C LEU A 90 -6.68 0.04 10.73
N ASN A 91 -5.44 0.53 10.82
CA ASN A 91 -5.00 1.50 11.82
C ASN A 91 -4.89 2.92 11.24
N THR A 92 -5.40 3.16 10.02
CA THR A 92 -5.36 4.46 9.33
C THR A 92 -3.95 5.07 9.25
N THR A 93 -2.92 4.23 9.19
CA THR A 93 -1.52 4.63 9.27
C THR A 93 -0.90 4.69 7.86
N MET A 94 -0.35 5.84 7.50
CA MET A 94 0.29 6.01 6.18
C MET A 94 1.64 5.30 6.10
N HIS A 95 2.41 5.37 7.20
CA HIS A 95 3.76 4.84 7.41
C HIS A 95 3.70 3.57 8.28
N PRO A 96 3.65 2.37 7.67
CA PRO A 96 3.42 1.12 8.39
C PRO A 96 4.41 0.85 9.53
N GLU A 97 5.65 1.31 9.40
CA GLU A 97 6.72 1.20 10.40
C GLU A 97 6.40 1.89 11.74
N GLU A 98 5.53 2.91 11.73
CA GLU A 98 5.08 3.59 12.95
C GLU A 98 4.33 2.63 13.89
N LEU A 99 3.63 1.63 13.33
CA LEU A 99 2.85 0.67 14.09
C LEU A 99 3.68 -0.23 14.99
N THR A 100 4.95 -0.47 14.69
CA THR A 100 5.83 -1.31 15.50
C THR A 100 6.90 -0.52 16.26
N THR A 101 6.83 0.82 16.23
CA THR A 101 7.83 1.69 16.88
C THR A 101 7.77 1.64 18.40
N THR A 102 6.59 1.43 18.99
CA THR A 102 6.40 1.43 20.45
C THR A 102 6.02 0.04 20.95
N PRO A 103 6.94 -0.70 21.60
CA PRO A 103 6.60 -1.94 22.28
C PRO A 103 5.50 -1.73 23.33
N GLY A 104 4.55 -2.66 23.39
CA GLY A 104 3.37 -2.62 24.25
C GLY A 104 2.17 -1.88 23.65
N ALA A 105 2.35 -1.14 22.54
CA ALA A 105 1.22 -0.53 21.84
C ALA A 105 0.30 -1.61 21.25
N ASN A 106 -1.01 -1.38 21.28
CA ASN A 106 -1.99 -2.27 20.65
C ASN A 106 -2.34 -1.76 19.26
N ILE A 107 -2.18 -2.61 18.25
CA ILE A 107 -2.59 -2.34 16.86
C ILE A 107 -3.69 -3.31 16.44
N ARG A 108 -4.61 -2.84 15.58
CA ARG A 108 -5.66 -3.70 15.00
C ARG A 108 -5.09 -4.59 13.93
N ILE A 109 -5.50 -5.85 13.93
CA ILE A 109 -5.12 -6.85 12.92
C ILE A 109 -6.34 -7.52 12.24
N SER A 110 -7.56 -7.20 12.70
CA SER A 110 -8.83 -7.52 12.05
C SER A 110 -9.93 -6.51 12.36
#